data_AF-A0A2D5S612-F1
#
_entry.id   AF-A0A2D5S612-F1
#
_cell.length_a   1.000
_cell.length_b   1.000
_cell.length_c   1.000
_cell.angle_alpha   90.00
_cell.angle_beta   90.00
_cell.angle_gamma   90.00
#
_symmetry.space_group_name_H-M   'P 1'
#
loop_
_entity.id
_entity.type
_entity.pdbx_description
1 polymer ?
#
loop_
_entity_poly.entity_id
_entity_poly.type
_entity_poly.pdbx_seq_one_letter_code
_entity_poly.pdbx_strand_id
1 'polypeptide(L)'
;MRDCGHRYGVRVLRQARPQAAAAPRDLRSHARSRWNGDDLVIRCLIQFVTILPLVLGGATVAAPQEVEAPPSFHEQLDLAPLGAMAVHVQGRIKSFGSHANAMMDAVSGPRSIAGQSPTFTYLDMLFRPDAYRNADCIYIKNKLVRNVIADALETEDPELAARMEGFRDSGLVSPELLERPEVTPLLRRMESDLIRTAKQTDAIKSAQAVMSPSFLLDRLRVIPPGSDADDGPWHGLAEIMFLPQDGSTMDPVLEGLPEQDPVAGIDEKLQRQAAGSWRDLVNAWTAGDVSGVNGAAVALAGRVREMNPEAYPSADRLAWENWYFEADQLTRGWLLYMFAIVLLLLGTIYRWRWAMMSGMAVFIGAFGLQTFAVGLRWWISGRWPNSNMFEAVTTASWFGVLCALILEAAYLRRTAFRGLVPLGAAATAMVALMTAHFLPVYLNPNISNMMPVLHDVWLYIHTNVIIFSYALIFMASVTATMYLVYRVIGGKAVYARAGGAGALVLAGPDGHTLADLDDASTPARRRERFGEILDGTTMLLMELAFVLLWAGIVMGAIWADHSWGRPWGWDPKEVFALNTFVIFAILVHVRLKSRDKGLWTVVLAVIGCGVMLFNWIVINFVISGLHSYA
;
A
#
# COMPACT_ATOMS: atom_id res chain seq x y z
N MET A 1 9.62 -35.00 80.64
CA MET A 1 9.11 -36.16 81.38
C MET A 1 7.60 -36.15 81.33
N ARG A 2 7.03 -37.20 80.73
CA ARG A 2 5.70 -37.84 80.86
C ARG A 2 4.46 -37.06 81.34
N ASP A 3 3.43 -37.24 80.49
CA ASP A 3 2.07 -37.75 80.78
C ASP A 3 0.90 -36.83 81.13
N CYS A 4 -0.05 -36.86 80.18
CA CYS A 4 -1.46 -37.26 80.31
C CYS A 4 -2.38 -36.62 81.37
N GLY A 5 -3.45 -35.98 80.87
CA GLY A 5 -4.78 -36.60 80.97
C GLY A 5 -5.87 -35.91 81.79
N HIS A 6 -7.03 -35.73 81.13
CA HIS A 6 -8.40 -35.88 81.63
C HIS A 6 -9.25 -34.69 82.18
N ARG A 7 -10.35 -34.46 81.43
CA ARG A 7 -11.80 -34.52 81.81
C ARG A 7 -12.56 -33.29 82.33
N TYR A 8 -13.65 -33.04 81.59
CA TYR A 8 -15.04 -32.66 81.95
C TYR A 8 -15.33 -31.41 82.81
N GLY A 9 -15.79 -30.36 82.11
CA GLY A 9 -17.10 -29.67 82.21
C GLY A 9 -17.68 -29.22 83.56
N VAL A 10 -18.19 -27.98 83.61
CA VAL A 10 -19.49 -27.56 84.21
C VAL A 10 -19.73 -26.05 84.00
N ARG A 11 -20.80 -25.74 83.25
CA ARG A 11 -21.95 -24.82 83.55
C ARG A 11 -21.68 -23.51 84.31
N VAL A 12 -22.07 -22.35 83.74
CA VAL A 12 -23.06 -21.40 84.33
C VAL A 12 -23.73 -20.58 83.21
N LEU A 13 -25.06 -20.66 83.18
CA LEU A 13 -26.01 -19.83 82.42
C LEU A 13 -26.31 -18.54 83.17
N ARG A 14 -26.42 -17.40 82.46
CA ARG A 14 -27.14 -16.21 82.97
C ARG A 14 -28.38 -15.94 82.11
N GLN A 15 -29.52 -16.00 82.80
CA GLN A 15 -30.85 -15.41 82.61
C GLN A 15 -30.90 -14.10 81.79
N ALA A 16 -32.02 -13.59 81.29
CA ALA A 16 -33.36 -14.05 80.90
C ALA A 16 -34.05 -12.82 80.25
N ARG A 17 -34.96 -13.10 79.31
CA ARG A 17 -35.93 -12.27 78.50
C ARG A 17 -36.69 -11.14 79.25
N PRO A 18 -37.49 -10.22 78.62
CA PRO A 18 -38.37 -10.39 77.42
C PRO A 18 -38.52 -9.19 76.41
N GLN A 19 -38.71 -9.42 75.11
CA GLN A 19 -39.94 -9.50 74.26
C GLN A 19 -40.74 -8.20 73.99
N ALA A 20 -40.78 -7.77 72.72
CA ALA A 20 -41.95 -7.60 71.82
C ALA A 20 -41.51 -6.77 70.59
N ALA A 21 -41.92 -6.96 69.34
CA ALA A 21 -42.67 -7.99 68.61
C ALA A 21 -42.49 -7.68 67.09
N ALA A 22 -42.34 -8.69 66.23
CA ALA A 22 -42.88 -8.75 64.84
C ALA A 22 -42.19 -9.86 64.00
N ALA A 23 -42.96 -10.92 63.75
CA ALA A 23 -43.17 -11.76 62.54
C ALA A 23 -42.05 -12.04 61.49
N PRO A 24 -42.16 -13.15 60.73
CA PRO A 24 -41.05 -14.09 60.54
C PRO A 24 -40.28 -13.99 59.21
N ARG A 25 -39.07 -14.55 59.30
CA ARG A 25 -38.06 -14.86 58.27
C ARG A 25 -38.64 -15.30 56.91
N ASP A 26 -38.07 -14.73 55.85
CA ASP A 26 -37.74 -15.51 54.65
C ASP A 26 -36.41 -15.06 54.02
N LEU A 27 -35.77 -16.01 53.35
CA LEU A 27 -34.36 -16.19 53.00
C LEU A 27 -33.63 -14.98 52.36
N ARG A 28 -32.52 -14.56 53.00
CA ARG A 28 -31.37 -13.94 52.33
C ARG A 28 -30.07 -14.58 52.81
N SER A 29 -29.49 -15.45 52.00
CA SER A 29 -28.07 -15.80 52.06
C SER A 29 -27.42 -15.54 50.70
N HIS A 30 -26.60 -14.49 50.71
CA HIS A 30 -25.55 -14.09 49.78
C HIS A 30 -25.33 -14.90 48.49
N ALA A 31 -25.83 -14.37 47.38
CA ALA A 31 -25.19 -14.54 46.07
C ALA A 31 -24.19 -13.39 45.87
N ARG A 32 -22.90 -13.64 46.09
CA ARG A 32 -21.84 -12.81 45.52
C ARG A 32 -21.84 -13.05 44.01
N SER A 33 -22.41 -12.15 43.21
CA SER A 33 -22.21 -12.20 41.78
C SER A 33 -20.76 -11.81 41.47
N ARG A 34 -20.01 -12.80 40.98
CA ARG A 34 -18.79 -12.56 40.21
C ARG A 34 -19.19 -11.69 39.02
N TRP A 35 -18.76 -10.44 39.02
CA TRP A 35 -18.72 -9.64 37.80
C TRP A 35 -17.58 -10.18 36.94
N ASN A 36 -17.91 -10.98 35.93
CA ASN A 36 -16.94 -11.45 34.94
C ASN A 36 -16.51 -10.25 34.08
N GLY A 37 -15.21 -10.00 34.02
CA GLY A 37 -14.62 -8.99 33.12
C GLY A 37 -14.91 -9.24 31.64
N ASP A 38 -15.39 -10.44 31.28
CA ASP A 38 -15.78 -10.82 29.93
C ASP A 38 -16.98 -9.99 29.40
N ASP A 39 -17.94 -9.59 30.24
CA ASP A 39 -19.14 -8.87 29.78
C ASP A 39 -18.88 -7.40 29.44
N LEU A 40 -17.96 -6.75 30.13
CA LEU A 40 -17.59 -5.36 29.84
C LEU A 40 -16.83 -5.27 28.52
N VAL A 41 -15.97 -6.25 28.27
CA VAL A 41 -15.12 -6.30 27.09
C VAL A 41 -15.93 -6.76 25.86
N ILE A 42 -16.89 -7.68 26.02
CA ILE A 42 -17.85 -8.04 24.96
C ILE A 42 -18.71 -6.84 24.59
N ARG A 43 -19.15 -6.02 25.55
CA ARG A 43 -19.88 -4.77 25.26
C ARG A 43 -19.03 -3.75 24.51
N CYS A 44 -17.75 -3.59 24.88
CA CYS A 44 -16.82 -2.74 24.12
C CYS A 44 -16.55 -3.29 22.72
N LEU A 45 -16.40 -4.61 22.54
CA LEU A 45 -16.22 -5.25 21.24
C LEU A 45 -17.46 -5.12 20.34
N ILE A 46 -18.66 -5.29 20.90
CA ILE A 46 -19.91 -5.12 20.16
C ILE A 46 -20.06 -3.66 19.74
N GLN A 47 -19.79 -2.70 20.65
CA GLN A 47 -19.76 -1.28 20.30
C GLN A 47 -18.71 -0.97 19.23
N PHE A 48 -17.54 -1.61 19.25
CA PHE A 48 -16.47 -1.39 18.26
C PHE A 48 -16.75 -2.08 16.90
N VAL A 49 -17.38 -3.25 16.89
CA VAL A 49 -17.81 -3.96 15.68
C VAL A 49 -18.98 -3.24 15.00
N THR A 50 -19.84 -2.54 15.75
CA THR A 50 -20.82 -1.60 15.17
C THR A 50 -20.18 -0.31 14.63
N ILE A 51 -18.98 0.05 15.09
CA ILE A 51 -18.22 1.22 14.61
C ILE A 51 -17.34 0.86 13.39
N LEU A 52 -17.01 -0.41 13.18
CA LEU A 52 -16.16 -0.84 12.05
C LEU A 52 -16.75 -0.53 10.65
N PRO A 53 -18.09 -0.66 10.41
CA PRO A 53 -18.72 -0.13 9.20
C PRO A 53 -18.74 1.40 9.14
N LEU A 54 -18.64 2.09 10.28
CA LEU A 54 -18.65 3.55 10.42
C LEU A 54 -17.26 4.19 10.17
N VAL A 55 -16.21 3.38 10.31
CA VAL A 55 -14.81 3.74 10.02
C VAL A 55 -14.41 3.32 8.60
N LEU A 56 -15.04 2.27 8.06
CA LEU A 56 -14.88 1.86 6.67
C LEU A 56 -15.83 2.60 5.71
N GLY A 57 -17.01 3.01 6.18
CA GLY A 57 -17.89 3.98 5.52
C GLY A 57 -17.91 5.25 6.35
N GLY A 58 -17.19 6.28 5.90
CA GLY A 58 -16.98 7.50 6.68
C GLY A 58 -18.28 8.11 7.20
N ALA A 59 -18.56 7.97 8.50
CA ALA A 59 -19.49 8.88 9.14
C ALA A 59 -18.79 10.23 9.27
N THR A 60 -19.22 11.16 8.44
CA THR A 60 -18.99 12.58 8.60
C THR A 60 -19.48 12.97 9.99
N VAL A 61 -18.57 13.42 10.84
CA VAL A 61 -18.95 14.30 11.94
C VAL A 61 -19.62 15.48 11.27
N ALA A 62 -20.92 15.68 11.53
CA ALA A 62 -21.67 16.80 10.98
C ALA A 62 -20.95 18.10 11.39
N ALA A 63 -20.16 18.64 10.46
CA ALA A 63 -19.74 20.02 10.48
C ALA A 63 -21.01 20.88 10.53
N PRO A 64 -20.96 22.07 11.15
CA PRO A 64 -22.09 22.99 11.11
C PRO A 64 -22.53 23.13 9.65
N GLN A 65 -23.83 22.95 9.39
CA GLN A 65 -24.38 23.01 8.03
C GLN A 65 -24.10 24.39 7.43
N GLU A 66 -22.96 24.51 6.75
CA GLU A 66 -22.80 25.45 5.66
C GLU A 66 -23.84 25.06 4.62
N VAL A 67 -24.61 26.05 4.18
CA VAL A 67 -25.63 25.90 3.13
C VAL A 67 -25.01 25.11 1.98
N GLU A 68 -25.49 23.89 1.77
CA GLU A 68 -24.96 22.95 0.78
C GLU A 68 -24.99 23.64 -0.58
N ALA A 69 -23.81 24.08 -1.05
CA ALA A 69 -23.68 24.70 -2.35
C ALA A 69 -24.21 23.71 -3.41
N PRO A 70 -24.87 24.16 -4.48
CA PRO A 70 -25.30 23.26 -5.55
C PRO A 70 -24.08 22.42 -6.00
N PRO A 71 -24.27 21.12 -6.27
CA PRO A 71 -23.18 20.23 -6.63
C PRO A 71 -22.41 20.86 -7.78
N SER A 72 -21.09 20.92 -7.63
CA SER A 72 -20.23 21.55 -8.61
C SER A 72 -20.29 20.79 -9.95
N PHE A 73 -19.94 21.47 -11.05
CA PHE A 73 -20.03 20.88 -12.39
C PHE A 73 -19.38 19.48 -12.48
N HIS A 74 -18.23 19.28 -11.83
CA HIS A 74 -17.51 18.00 -11.86
C HIS A 74 -18.19 16.87 -11.06
N GLU A 75 -18.99 17.18 -10.02
CA GLU A 75 -19.70 16.18 -9.21
C GLU A 75 -20.95 15.63 -9.93
N GLN A 76 -21.47 16.37 -10.92
CA GLN A 76 -22.66 15.98 -11.69
C GLN A 76 -22.33 15.13 -12.93
N LEU A 77 -21.06 15.01 -13.31
CA LEU A 77 -20.62 14.29 -14.49
C LEU A 77 -20.43 12.80 -14.22
N ASP A 78 -20.94 11.96 -15.13
CA ASP A 78 -20.65 10.53 -15.15
C ASP A 78 -19.60 10.24 -16.24
N LEU A 79 -18.34 10.18 -15.82
CA LEU A 79 -17.20 9.90 -16.69
C LEU A 79 -16.79 8.41 -16.68
N ALA A 80 -17.53 7.53 -15.99
CA ALA A 80 -17.22 6.10 -15.97
C ALA A 80 -17.17 5.46 -17.38
N PRO A 81 -18.03 5.84 -18.35
CA PRO A 81 -17.96 5.33 -19.73
C PRO A 81 -16.61 5.66 -20.41
N LEU A 82 -16.10 6.88 -20.20
CA LEU A 82 -14.80 7.28 -20.72
C LEU A 82 -13.68 6.60 -19.94
N GLY A 83 -13.81 6.45 -18.62
CA GLY A 83 -12.80 5.80 -17.77
C GLY A 83 -12.40 4.39 -18.23
N ALA A 84 -13.36 3.63 -18.81
CA ALA A 84 -13.14 2.30 -19.38
C ALA A 84 -12.75 2.29 -20.87
N MET A 85 -12.58 3.45 -21.50
CA MET A 85 -12.09 3.54 -22.88
C MET A 85 -10.62 3.10 -22.96
N ALA A 86 -10.26 2.41 -24.04
CA ALA A 86 -8.89 1.94 -24.24
C ALA A 86 -7.98 3.08 -24.73
N VAL A 87 -6.79 3.18 -24.14
CA VAL A 87 -5.73 4.10 -24.55
C VAL A 87 -4.43 3.32 -24.69
N HIS A 88 -3.78 3.44 -25.84
CA HIS A 88 -2.49 2.83 -26.11
C HIS A 88 -1.34 3.78 -25.75
N VAL A 89 -0.48 3.33 -24.85
CA VAL A 89 0.68 4.11 -24.39
C VAL A 89 1.91 3.22 -24.32
N GLN A 90 2.96 3.59 -25.05
CA GLN A 90 4.29 2.95 -24.99
C GLN A 90 4.26 1.43 -25.21
N GLY A 91 3.34 0.91 -26.03
CA GLY A 91 3.21 -0.52 -26.32
C GLY A 91 2.27 -1.29 -25.38
N ARG A 92 1.47 -0.61 -24.55
CA ARG A 92 0.42 -1.23 -23.72
C ARG A 92 -0.89 -0.48 -23.85
N ILE A 93 -1.96 -1.25 -23.92
CA ILE A 93 -3.33 -0.75 -23.85
C ILE A 93 -3.76 -0.73 -22.37
N LYS A 94 -4.24 0.42 -21.90
CA LYS A 94 -4.78 0.63 -20.54
C LYS A 94 -6.10 1.37 -20.60
N SER A 95 -6.84 1.39 -19.50
CA SER A 95 -8.05 2.22 -19.39
C SER A 95 -7.70 3.72 -19.39
N PHE A 96 -8.61 4.56 -19.91
CA PHE A 96 -8.43 6.01 -19.91
C PHE A 96 -8.33 6.56 -18.50
N GLY A 97 -9.06 6.02 -17.53
CA GLY A 97 -8.89 6.41 -16.13
C GLY A 97 -7.48 6.11 -15.60
N SER A 98 -6.92 4.93 -15.91
CA SER A 98 -5.52 4.58 -15.60
C SER A 98 -4.53 5.52 -16.31
N HIS A 99 -4.82 5.91 -17.56
CA HIS A 99 -4.03 6.90 -18.29
C HIS A 99 -4.07 8.29 -17.66
N ALA A 100 -5.28 8.79 -17.35
CA ALA A 100 -5.51 10.09 -16.75
C ALA A 100 -4.86 10.18 -15.36
N ASN A 101 -4.99 9.14 -14.53
CA ASN A 101 -4.28 9.01 -13.25
C ASN A 101 -2.76 9.16 -13.44
N ALA A 102 -2.16 8.43 -14.38
CA ALA A 102 -0.71 8.50 -14.60
C ALA A 102 -0.24 9.89 -15.07
N MET A 103 -1.05 10.61 -15.84
CA MET A 103 -0.73 11.98 -16.28
C MET A 103 -0.92 13.00 -15.16
N MET A 104 -2.00 12.89 -14.39
CA MET A 104 -2.26 13.80 -13.26
C MET A 104 -1.27 13.57 -12.11
N ASP A 105 -0.84 12.32 -11.88
CA ASP A 105 0.26 12.00 -10.96
C ASP A 105 1.56 12.74 -11.34
N ALA A 106 1.81 12.99 -12.63
CA ALA A 106 2.97 13.75 -13.08
C ALA A 106 2.82 15.26 -12.81
N VAL A 107 1.59 15.77 -12.68
CA VAL A 107 1.29 17.18 -12.43
C VAL A 107 1.13 17.47 -10.94
N SER A 108 0.14 16.88 -10.29
CA SER A 108 -0.21 17.14 -8.88
C SER A 108 0.27 16.06 -7.90
N GLY A 109 0.92 15.00 -8.40
CA GLY A 109 1.35 13.88 -7.57
C GLY A 109 0.16 13.28 -6.82
N PRO A 110 0.29 12.97 -5.51
CA PRO A 110 -0.79 12.36 -4.74
C PRO A 110 -1.89 13.34 -4.31
N ARG A 111 -1.80 14.61 -4.71
CA ARG A 111 -2.79 15.63 -4.35
C ARG A 111 -3.85 15.70 -5.43
N SER A 112 -5.11 15.84 -5.02
CA SER A 112 -6.19 16.21 -5.92
C SER A 112 -6.15 17.72 -6.17
N ILE A 113 -6.42 18.13 -7.40
CA ILE A 113 -6.59 19.53 -7.77
C ILE A 113 -8.05 19.87 -7.51
N ALA A 114 -8.33 20.75 -6.55
CA ALA A 114 -9.68 21.17 -6.18
C ALA A 114 -10.67 20.01 -5.89
N GLY A 115 -10.20 18.87 -5.40
CA GLY A 115 -11.05 17.70 -5.10
C GLY A 115 -11.53 16.91 -6.33
N GLN A 116 -11.08 17.27 -7.53
CA GLN A 116 -11.53 16.70 -8.79
C GLN A 116 -10.95 15.30 -9.03
N SER A 117 -11.67 14.49 -9.82
CA SER A 117 -11.14 13.21 -10.28
C SER A 117 -10.03 13.42 -11.34
N PRO A 118 -9.04 12.52 -11.43
CA PRO A 118 -7.98 12.64 -12.44
C PRO A 118 -8.50 12.61 -13.88
N THR A 119 -9.55 11.83 -14.14
CA THR A 119 -10.26 11.78 -15.43
C THR A 119 -10.87 13.14 -15.79
N PHE A 120 -11.54 13.78 -14.83
CA PHE A 120 -12.09 15.13 -15.02
C PHE A 120 -10.98 16.14 -15.27
N THR A 121 -9.96 16.15 -14.40
CA THR A 121 -8.86 17.12 -14.45
C THR A 121 -8.09 17.02 -15.78
N TYR A 122 -7.87 15.80 -16.28
CA TYR A 122 -7.24 15.58 -17.58
C TYR A 122 -8.05 16.22 -18.72
N LEU A 123 -9.37 15.98 -18.77
CA LEU A 123 -10.24 16.51 -19.82
C LEU A 123 -10.41 18.02 -19.69
N ASP A 124 -10.52 18.53 -18.47
CA ASP A 124 -10.69 19.95 -18.20
C ASP A 124 -9.41 20.74 -18.50
N MET A 125 -8.22 20.19 -18.23
CA MET A 125 -6.95 20.79 -18.69
C MET A 125 -6.84 20.80 -20.22
N LEU A 126 -7.38 19.78 -20.89
CA LEU A 126 -7.38 19.68 -22.35
C LEU A 126 -8.35 20.69 -22.99
N PHE A 127 -9.56 20.84 -22.44
CA PHE A 127 -10.61 21.68 -23.03
C PHE A 127 -10.59 23.13 -22.53
N ARG A 128 -10.14 23.36 -21.29
CA ARG A 128 -10.13 24.67 -20.62
C ARG A 128 -8.77 24.93 -19.94
N PRO A 129 -7.67 24.97 -20.70
CA PRO A 129 -6.32 25.15 -20.13
C PRO A 129 -6.16 26.44 -19.32
N ASP A 130 -6.88 27.51 -19.69
CA ASP A 130 -6.81 28.79 -18.99
C ASP A 130 -7.27 28.72 -17.53
N ALA A 131 -8.16 27.77 -17.20
CA ALA A 131 -8.63 27.56 -15.83
C ALA A 131 -7.48 27.11 -14.88
N TYR A 132 -6.43 26.50 -15.43
CA TYR A 132 -5.32 25.93 -14.67
C TYR A 132 -4.05 26.80 -14.66
N ARG A 133 -4.02 27.90 -15.44
CA ARG A 133 -2.83 28.78 -15.50
C ARG A 133 -2.49 29.40 -14.15
N ASN A 134 -3.51 29.88 -13.43
CA ASN A 134 -3.36 30.47 -12.10
C ASN A 134 -3.87 29.55 -10.97
N ALA A 135 -4.22 28.30 -11.26
CA ALA A 135 -4.62 27.34 -10.23
C ALA A 135 -3.38 26.66 -9.64
N ASP A 136 -3.38 26.39 -8.33
CA ASP A 136 -2.28 25.69 -7.68
C ASP A 136 -2.38 24.18 -7.98
N CYS A 137 -1.68 23.72 -9.01
CA CYS A 137 -1.81 22.37 -9.53
C CYS A 137 -0.49 21.59 -9.66
N ILE A 138 0.66 22.27 -9.79
CA ILE A 138 1.96 21.60 -9.94
C ILE A 138 2.50 21.25 -8.55
N TYR A 139 2.69 19.96 -8.29
CA TYR A 139 3.21 19.48 -7.01
C TYR A 139 4.73 19.39 -7.01
N ILE A 140 5.35 20.22 -6.18
CA ILE A 140 6.79 20.18 -5.91
C ILE A 140 7.00 19.43 -4.61
N LYS A 141 7.77 18.34 -4.59
CA LYS A 141 7.95 17.53 -3.37
C LYS A 141 8.98 18.10 -2.39
N ASN A 142 10.10 18.59 -2.91
CA ASN A 142 11.25 18.98 -2.09
C ASN A 142 11.00 20.31 -1.37
N LYS A 143 10.95 20.27 -0.03
CA LYS A 143 10.74 21.45 0.82
C LYS A 143 11.78 22.55 0.59
N LEU A 144 13.04 22.20 0.30
CA LEU A 144 14.08 23.18 0.01
C LEU A 144 13.73 23.97 -1.25
N VAL A 145 13.31 23.28 -2.32
CA VAL A 145 12.89 23.91 -3.58
C VAL A 145 11.65 24.78 -3.37
N ARG A 146 10.66 24.28 -2.61
CA ARG A 146 9.46 25.06 -2.26
C ARG A 146 9.81 26.36 -1.56
N ASN A 147 10.65 26.29 -0.52
CA ASN A 147 11.01 27.46 0.27
C ASN A 147 11.75 28.49 -0.59
N VAL A 148 12.73 28.06 -1.39
CA VAL A 148 13.47 29.00 -2.24
C VAL A 148 12.58 29.69 -3.28
N ILE A 149 11.60 28.98 -3.86
CA ILE A 149 10.64 29.58 -4.80
C ILE A 149 9.68 30.53 -4.05
N ALA A 150 9.14 30.10 -2.92
CA ALA A 150 8.23 30.88 -2.10
C ALA A 150 8.87 32.19 -1.61
N ASP A 151 10.09 32.11 -1.08
CA ASP A 151 10.83 33.28 -0.57
C ASP A 151 11.12 34.29 -1.70
N ALA A 152 11.44 33.81 -2.91
CA ALA A 152 11.66 34.68 -4.06
C ALA A 152 10.38 35.40 -4.51
N LEU A 153 9.24 34.70 -4.52
CA LEU A 153 7.94 35.27 -4.87
C LEU A 153 7.46 36.27 -3.83
N GLU A 154 7.60 35.97 -2.54
CA GLU A 154 7.20 36.87 -1.44
C GLU A 154 8.04 38.14 -1.36
N THR A 155 9.33 38.04 -1.69
CA THR A 155 10.24 39.20 -1.66
C THR A 155 9.81 40.28 -2.66
N GLU A 156 9.32 39.86 -3.81
CA GLU A 156 8.92 40.77 -4.91
C GLU A 156 7.45 41.17 -4.81
N ASP A 157 6.60 40.27 -4.31
CA ASP A 157 5.16 40.46 -4.20
C ASP A 157 4.66 40.03 -2.80
N PRO A 158 4.67 40.96 -1.82
CA PRO A 158 4.25 40.65 -0.45
C PRO A 158 2.79 40.21 -0.31
N GLU A 159 1.92 40.50 -1.29
CA GLU A 159 0.52 40.07 -1.28
C GLU A 159 0.39 38.55 -1.45
N LEU A 160 1.39 37.90 -2.05
CA LEU A 160 1.43 36.44 -2.21
C LEU A 160 1.79 35.68 -0.94
N ALA A 161 2.15 36.34 0.16
CA ALA A 161 2.61 35.68 1.39
C ALA A 161 1.66 34.58 1.90
N ALA A 162 0.34 34.86 1.94
CA ALA A 162 -0.65 33.87 2.38
C ALA A 162 -0.73 32.67 1.42
N ARG A 163 -0.65 32.91 0.10
CA ARG A 163 -0.65 31.85 -0.91
C ARG A 163 0.64 31.02 -0.87
N MET A 164 1.77 31.66 -0.60
CA MET A 164 3.08 31.02 -0.49
C MET A 164 3.23 30.20 0.79
N GLU A 165 2.60 30.59 1.89
CA GLU A 165 2.41 29.73 3.07
C GLU A 165 1.64 28.45 2.70
N GLY A 166 0.53 28.59 1.98
CA GLY A 166 -0.22 27.47 1.41
C GLY A 166 0.61 26.57 0.49
N PHE A 167 1.48 27.14 -0.33
CA PHE A 167 2.42 26.40 -1.19
C PHE A 167 3.48 25.63 -0.38
N ARG A 168 4.06 26.22 0.66
CA ARG A 168 5.04 25.54 1.52
C ARG A 168 4.44 24.27 2.14
N ASP A 169 3.18 24.36 2.59
CA ASP A 169 2.45 23.26 3.22
C ASP A 169 1.94 22.22 2.24
N SER A 170 1.14 22.65 1.25
CA SER A 170 0.51 21.75 0.28
C SER A 170 1.52 21.16 -0.71
N GLY A 171 2.50 21.97 -1.12
CA GLY A 171 3.43 21.70 -2.21
C GLY A 171 2.90 22.04 -3.60
N LEU A 172 1.68 22.58 -3.72
CA LEU A 172 1.06 22.95 -4.99
C LEU A 172 1.33 24.41 -5.33
N VAL A 173 1.75 24.67 -6.56
CA VAL A 173 2.00 26.02 -7.09
C VAL A 173 1.40 26.14 -8.48
N SER A 174 1.00 27.35 -8.87
CA SER A 174 0.50 27.61 -10.20
C SER A 174 1.62 27.68 -11.25
N PRO A 175 1.35 27.24 -12.50
CA PRO A 175 2.26 27.42 -13.61
C PRO A 175 2.66 28.88 -13.82
N GLU A 176 1.72 29.81 -13.70
CA GLU A 176 1.97 31.24 -13.88
C GLU A 176 3.02 31.78 -12.89
N LEU A 177 2.99 31.34 -11.64
CA LEU A 177 3.98 31.73 -10.64
C LEU A 177 5.38 31.16 -10.93
N LEU A 178 5.47 29.98 -11.55
CA LEU A 178 6.74 29.37 -11.94
C LEU A 178 7.37 30.04 -13.17
N GLU A 179 6.55 30.64 -14.03
CA GLU A 179 6.98 31.36 -15.23
C GLU A 179 7.39 32.82 -14.95
N ARG A 180 7.18 33.31 -13.72
CA ARG A 180 7.60 34.65 -13.32
C ARG A 180 9.12 34.86 -13.51
N PRO A 181 9.55 36.09 -13.88
CA PRO A 181 10.93 36.37 -14.23
C PRO A 181 11.92 36.19 -13.08
N GLU A 182 11.45 36.18 -11.83
CA GLU A 182 12.28 36.01 -10.64
C GLU A 182 12.49 34.53 -10.30
N VAL A 183 11.56 33.65 -10.68
CA VAL A 183 11.63 32.20 -10.46
C VAL A 183 12.41 31.49 -11.57
N THR A 184 12.25 31.91 -12.82
CA THR A 184 12.90 31.25 -13.97
C THR A 184 14.43 31.11 -13.84
N PRO A 185 15.20 32.15 -13.42
CA PRO A 185 16.64 32.03 -13.20
C PRO A 185 17.00 31.13 -12.00
N LEU A 186 16.13 31.06 -10.98
CA LEU A 186 16.32 30.17 -9.83
C LEU A 186 16.21 28.70 -10.26
N LEU A 187 15.20 28.35 -11.06
CA LEU A 187 15.03 26.99 -11.58
C LEU A 187 16.23 26.56 -12.42
N ARG A 188 16.77 27.44 -13.28
CA ARG A 188 18.00 27.13 -14.06
C ARG A 188 19.22 26.90 -13.18
N ARG A 189 19.35 27.62 -12.06
CA ARG A 189 20.44 27.38 -11.08
C ARG A 189 20.26 26.07 -10.32
N MET A 190 19.02 25.70 -10.00
CA MET A 190 18.72 24.43 -9.34
C MET A 190 18.92 23.23 -10.27
N GLU A 191 18.70 23.41 -11.56
CA GLU A 191 18.93 22.37 -12.58
C GLU A 191 20.41 21.96 -12.66
N SER A 192 21.36 22.87 -12.40
CA SER A 192 22.78 22.55 -12.44
C SER A 192 23.29 21.78 -11.20
N ASP A 193 22.54 21.77 -10.09
CA ASP A 193 22.84 20.90 -8.94
C ASP A 193 22.21 19.52 -9.14
N LEU A 194 22.97 18.67 -9.81
CA LEU A 194 22.61 17.28 -10.15
C LEU A 194 22.35 16.38 -8.94
N ILE A 195 22.84 16.75 -7.75
CA ILE A 195 22.74 15.90 -6.56
C ILE A 195 21.47 16.25 -5.77
N ARG A 196 21.11 17.53 -5.67
CA ARG A 196 20.06 17.96 -4.72
C ARG A 196 18.75 18.39 -5.38
N THR A 197 18.81 19.06 -6.53
CA THR A 197 17.64 19.78 -7.05
C THR A 197 17.29 19.47 -8.50
N ALA A 198 18.21 18.95 -9.32
CA ALA A 198 17.95 18.66 -10.75
C ALA A 198 16.71 17.77 -10.97
N LYS A 199 16.57 16.67 -10.21
CA LYS A 199 15.40 15.78 -10.33
C LYS A 199 14.07 16.51 -10.07
N GLN A 200 14.07 17.54 -9.24
CA GLN A 200 12.86 18.31 -8.92
C GLN A 200 12.55 19.33 -10.01
N THR A 201 13.56 19.99 -10.57
CA THR A 201 13.36 20.89 -11.70
C THR A 201 12.90 20.15 -12.94
N ASP A 202 13.39 18.93 -13.19
CA ASP A 202 12.93 18.07 -14.28
C ASP A 202 11.47 17.65 -14.09
N ALA A 203 11.07 17.35 -12.85
CA ALA A 203 9.67 17.05 -12.52
C ALA A 203 8.75 18.26 -12.79
N ILE A 204 9.18 19.48 -12.44
CA ILE A 204 8.42 20.71 -12.73
C ILE A 204 8.24 20.88 -14.25
N LYS A 205 9.32 20.74 -15.02
CA LYS A 205 9.25 20.85 -16.50
C LYS A 205 8.37 19.78 -17.11
N SER A 206 8.43 18.56 -16.59
CA SER A 206 7.59 17.45 -17.03
C SER A 206 6.11 17.73 -16.73
N ALA A 207 5.79 18.25 -15.54
CA ALA A 207 4.44 18.67 -15.18
C ALA A 207 3.90 19.76 -16.12
N GLN A 208 4.69 20.81 -16.38
CA GLN A 208 4.32 21.88 -17.32
C GLN A 208 4.09 21.34 -18.74
N ALA A 209 4.92 20.40 -19.21
CA ALA A 209 4.74 19.76 -20.51
C ALA A 209 3.43 18.94 -20.56
N VAL A 210 3.15 18.16 -19.52
CA VAL A 210 1.92 17.35 -19.42
C VAL A 210 0.67 18.23 -19.39
N MET A 211 0.71 19.40 -18.74
CA MET A 211 -0.43 20.32 -18.70
C MET A 211 -0.80 20.93 -20.07
N SER A 212 0.07 20.84 -21.07
CA SER A 212 -0.21 21.43 -22.38
C SER A 212 -1.30 20.63 -23.12
N PRO A 213 -2.34 21.30 -23.67
CA PRO A 213 -3.41 20.63 -24.42
C PRO A 213 -2.89 19.76 -25.57
N SER A 214 -1.87 20.26 -26.30
CA SER A 214 -1.24 19.53 -27.39
C SER A 214 -0.58 18.24 -26.94
N PHE A 215 0.06 18.24 -25.76
CA PHE A 215 0.68 17.03 -25.23
C PHE A 215 -0.36 16.02 -24.77
N LEU A 216 -1.39 16.45 -24.02
CA LEU A 216 -2.47 15.56 -23.58
C LEU A 216 -3.15 14.93 -24.81
N LEU A 217 -3.48 15.74 -25.80
CA LEU A 217 -4.15 15.27 -27.01
C LEU A 217 -3.30 14.29 -27.84
N ASP A 218 -1.99 14.55 -27.97
CA ASP A 218 -1.06 13.63 -28.64
C ASP A 218 -0.93 12.29 -27.90
N ARG A 219 -1.02 12.31 -26.57
CA ARG A 219 -0.96 11.09 -25.74
C ARG A 219 -2.27 10.29 -25.71
N LEU A 220 -3.37 10.88 -26.16
CA LEU A 220 -4.69 10.22 -26.23
C LEU A 220 -4.83 9.37 -27.50
N ARG A 221 -4.02 8.29 -27.58
CA ARG A 221 -4.05 7.31 -28.68
C ARG A 221 -5.11 6.24 -28.41
N VAL A 222 -6.28 6.38 -29.02
CA VAL A 222 -7.46 5.54 -28.74
C VAL A 222 -7.93 4.73 -29.95
N ILE A 223 -7.44 5.05 -31.16
CA ILE A 223 -7.89 4.41 -32.40
C ILE A 223 -6.80 3.41 -32.84
N PRO A 224 -7.08 2.12 -32.93
CA PRO A 224 -6.11 1.13 -33.39
C PRO A 224 -5.78 1.32 -34.88
N PRO A 225 -4.66 0.76 -35.37
CA PRO A 225 -4.42 0.68 -36.82
C PRO A 225 -5.51 -0.18 -37.50
N GLY A 226 -5.69 0.05 -38.81
CA GLY A 226 -6.61 -0.75 -39.63
C GLY A 226 -6.19 -2.23 -39.69
N SER A 227 -7.14 -3.11 -40.05
CA SER A 227 -7.00 -4.59 -39.98
C SER A 227 -5.80 -5.19 -40.73
N ASP A 228 -5.20 -4.44 -41.67
CA ASP A 228 -4.09 -4.92 -42.50
C ASP A 228 -2.70 -4.60 -41.90
N ALA A 229 -2.64 -3.83 -40.79
CA ALA A 229 -1.41 -3.38 -40.15
C ALA A 229 -1.37 -3.77 -38.66
N ASP A 230 -1.18 -5.06 -38.39
CA ASP A 230 -1.29 -5.65 -37.03
C ASP A 230 -0.33 -5.05 -35.96
N ASP A 231 0.73 -4.33 -36.36
CA ASP A 231 1.77 -3.82 -35.44
C ASP A 231 1.99 -2.28 -35.48
N GLY A 232 1.08 -1.53 -36.09
CA GLY A 232 1.19 -0.06 -36.21
C GLY A 232 0.93 0.72 -34.91
N PRO A 233 1.48 1.93 -34.72
CA PRO A 233 1.12 2.78 -33.59
C PRO A 233 -0.35 3.20 -33.69
N TRP A 234 -1.06 3.21 -32.57
CA TRP A 234 -2.44 3.69 -32.52
C TRP A 234 -2.54 5.18 -32.86
N HIS A 235 -3.60 5.53 -33.57
CA HIS A 235 -3.95 6.88 -33.97
C HIS A 235 -4.62 7.66 -32.82
N GLY A 236 -4.38 8.96 -32.78
CA GLY A 236 -4.99 9.86 -31.80
C GLY A 236 -6.31 10.44 -32.27
N LEU A 237 -7.12 10.97 -31.34
CA LEU A 237 -8.33 11.72 -31.72
C LEU A 237 -8.02 12.99 -32.53
N ALA A 238 -6.81 13.55 -32.38
CA ALA A 238 -6.31 14.65 -33.21
C ALA A 238 -6.31 14.38 -34.71
N GLU A 239 -6.20 13.12 -35.11
CA GLU A 239 -6.09 12.73 -36.52
C GLU A 239 -7.45 12.62 -37.20
N ILE A 240 -8.54 12.51 -36.43
CA ILE A 240 -9.90 12.35 -36.98
C ILE A 240 -10.84 13.50 -36.60
N MET A 241 -10.50 14.33 -35.62
CA MET A 241 -11.45 15.30 -35.04
C MET A 241 -11.94 16.37 -36.02
N PHE A 242 -11.20 16.62 -37.10
CA PHE A 242 -11.58 17.58 -38.14
C PHE A 242 -12.20 16.94 -39.39
N LEU A 243 -12.55 15.65 -39.34
CA LEU A 243 -13.26 15.00 -40.44
C LEU A 243 -14.66 15.61 -40.63
N PRO A 244 -15.06 15.96 -41.87
CA PRO A 244 -16.40 16.50 -42.15
C PRO A 244 -17.49 15.47 -41.80
N GLN A 245 -18.63 15.91 -41.25
CA GLN A 245 -19.78 14.99 -41.11
C GLN A 245 -20.45 14.73 -42.46
N ASP A 246 -20.88 13.47 -42.68
CA ASP A 246 -21.56 13.01 -43.90
C ASP A 246 -22.61 14.02 -44.38
N GLY A 247 -22.41 14.57 -45.59
CA GLY A 247 -23.41 15.40 -46.30
C GLY A 247 -23.66 16.80 -45.75
N SER A 248 -22.92 17.26 -44.74
CA SER A 248 -23.00 18.64 -44.25
C SER A 248 -22.01 19.57 -44.99
N THR A 249 -22.42 20.81 -45.27
CA THR A 249 -21.48 21.89 -45.59
C THR A 249 -20.44 21.95 -44.47
N MET A 250 -19.16 22.07 -44.85
CA MET A 250 -18.02 22.21 -43.92
C MET A 250 -18.46 23.09 -42.75
N ASP A 251 -18.42 22.54 -41.53
CA ASP A 251 -18.72 23.28 -40.30
C ASP A 251 -17.88 24.58 -40.35
N PRO A 252 -18.43 25.79 -40.09
CA PRO A 252 -17.65 27.03 -40.18
C PRO A 252 -16.36 27.01 -39.36
N VAL A 253 -16.31 26.17 -38.31
CA VAL A 253 -15.14 25.91 -37.47
C VAL A 253 -14.03 25.14 -38.20
N LEU A 254 -14.38 24.34 -39.21
CA LEU A 254 -13.47 23.57 -40.06
C LEU A 254 -12.95 24.38 -41.27
N GLU A 255 -13.57 25.53 -41.56
CA GLU A 255 -13.23 26.35 -42.72
C GLU A 255 -11.82 26.96 -42.56
N GLY A 256 -10.86 26.51 -43.38
CA GLY A 256 -9.47 26.98 -43.38
C GLY A 256 -8.46 26.09 -42.61
N LEU A 257 -8.92 24.98 -41.99
CA LEU A 257 -8.03 23.95 -41.46
C LEU A 257 -7.58 22.99 -42.57
N PRO A 258 -6.36 22.42 -42.49
CA PRO A 258 -5.91 21.43 -43.47
C PRO A 258 -6.84 20.20 -43.44
N GLU A 259 -7.31 19.77 -44.61
CA GLU A 259 -8.12 18.56 -44.75
C GLU A 259 -7.33 17.36 -44.21
N GLN A 260 -7.98 16.61 -43.31
CA GLN A 260 -7.44 15.36 -42.77
C GLN A 260 -8.02 14.20 -43.56
N ASP A 261 -7.15 13.30 -44.02
CA ASP A 261 -7.57 12.05 -44.60
C ASP A 261 -8.02 11.07 -43.49
N PRO A 262 -9.11 10.31 -43.68
CA PRO A 262 -9.48 9.24 -42.75
C PRO A 262 -8.35 8.23 -42.57
N VAL A 263 -8.30 7.61 -41.40
CA VAL A 263 -7.36 6.51 -41.11
C VAL A 263 -7.69 5.34 -42.03
N ALA A 264 -6.70 4.86 -42.78
CA ALA A 264 -6.86 3.76 -43.71
C ALA A 264 -7.19 2.44 -42.98
N GLY A 265 -8.08 1.64 -43.57
CA GLY A 265 -8.44 0.31 -43.05
C GLY A 265 -9.48 0.32 -41.90
N ILE A 266 -10.14 1.45 -41.65
CA ILE A 266 -11.26 1.60 -40.70
C ILE A 266 -12.43 2.27 -41.43
N ASP A 267 -13.68 1.88 -41.12
CA ASP A 267 -14.88 2.48 -41.73
C ASP A 267 -14.90 4.00 -41.51
N GLU A 268 -14.86 4.75 -42.61
CA GLU A 268 -14.88 6.22 -42.63
C GLU A 268 -16.11 6.79 -41.92
N LYS A 269 -17.26 6.13 -42.03
CA LYS A 269 -18.50 6.59 -41.40
C LYS A 269 -18.39 6.54 -39.88
N LEU A 270 -17.81 5.48 -39.33
CA LEU A 270 -17.57 5.36 -37.89
C LEU A 270 -16.56 6.40 -37.40
N GLN A 271 -15.51 6.67 -38.18
CA GLN A 271 -14.53 7.72 -37.88
C GLN A 271 -15.20 9.11 -37.81
N ARG A 272 -16.03 9.46 -38.79
CA ARG A 272 -16.79 10.72 -38.81
C ARG A 272 -17.76 10.84 -37.63
N GLN A 273 -18.44 9.75 -37.26
CA GLN A 273 -19.33 9.72 -36.10
C GLN A 273 -18.58 9.91 -34.79
N ALA A 274 -17.42 9.25 -34.62
CA ALA A 274 -16.58 9.42 -33.43
C ALA A 274 -16.07 10.85 -33.31
N ALA A 275 -15.59 11.44 -34.41
CA ALA A 275 -15.19 12.85 -34.50
C ALA A 275 -16.35 13.81 -34.17
N GLY A 276 -17.58 13.46 -34.56
CA GLY A 276 -18.80 14.14 -34.15
C GLY A 276 -18.99 14.14 -32.63
N SER A 277 -19.00 12.95 -32.00
CA SER A 277 -19.13 12.86 -30.53
C SER A 277 -17.99 13.53 -29.76
N TRP A 278 -16.76 13.55 -30.30
CA TRP A 278 -15.67 14.31 -29.70
C TRP A 278 -15.96 15.82 -29.71
N ARG A 279 -16.44 16.36 -30.82
CA ARG A 279 -16.85 17.78 -30.90
C ARG A 279 -18.03 18.08 -29.98
N ASP A 280 -19.03 17.22 -29.95
CA ASP A 280 -20.18 17.35 -29.04
C ASP A 280 -19.71 17.37 -27.57
N LEU A 281 -18.73 16.52 -27.22
CA LEU A 281 -18.12 16.49 -25.89
C LEU A 281 -17.44 17.82 -25.55
N VAL A 282 -16.58 18.33 -26.45
CA VAL A 282 -15.87 19.60 -26.25
C VAL A 282 -16.84 20.78 -26.11
N ASN A 283 -17.85 20.83 -26.98
CA ASN A 283 -18.85 21.90 -26.99
C ASN A 283 -19.72 21.87 -25.72
N ALA A 284 -20.23 20.70 -25.33
CA ALA A 284 -21.01 20.54 -24.12
C ALA A 284 -20.18 20.86 -22.86
N TRP A 285 -18.91 20.46 -22.83
CA TRP A 285 -18.00 20.74 -21.72
C TRP A 285 -17.73 22.23 -21.56
N THR A 286 -17.46 22.91 -22.67
CA THR A 286 -17.20 24.36 -22.67
C THR A 286 -18.46 25.15 -22.32
N ALA A 287 -19.64 24.66 -22.70
CA ALA A 287 -20.94 25.25 -22.34
C ALA A 287 -21.38 24.94 -20.89
N GLY A 288 -20.74 23.98 -20.21
CA GLY A 288 -21.17 23.51 -18.89
C GLY A 288 -22.46 22.68 -18.91
N ASP A 289 -22.81 22.06 -20.04
CA ASP A 289 -23.98 21.19 -20.17
C ASP A 289 -23.66 19.76 -19.73
N VAL A 290 -24.06 19.43 -18.50
CA VAL A 290 -23.88 18.10 -17.89
C VAL A 290 -24.52 16.99 -18.73
N SER A 291 -25.71 17.22 -19.26
CA SER A 291 -26.45 16.19 -20.01
C SER A 291 -25.80 15.90 -21.35
N GLY A 292 -25.35 16.96 -22.03
CA GLY A 292 -24.58 16.88 -23.27
C GLY A 292 -23.24 16.16 -23.06
N VAL A 293 -22.50 16.47 -21.99
CA VAL A 293 -21.23 15.80 -21.69
C VAL A 293 -21.43 14.31 -21.45
N ASN A 294 -22.38 13.92 -20.59
CA ASN A 294 -22.64 12.51 -20.30
C ASN A 294 -23.08 11.74 -21.56
N GLY A 295 -23.94 12.33 -22.39
CA GLY A 295 -24.37 11.73 -23.65
C GLY A 295 -23.23 11.56 -24.67
N ALA A 296 -22.41 12.59 -24.83
CA ALA A 296 -21.27 12.58 -25.75
C ALA A 296 -20.16 11.62 -25.29
N ALA A 297 -19.92 11.53 -23.97
CA ALA A 297 -18.98 10.59 -23.35
C ALA A 297 -19.34 9.13 -23.66
N VAL A 298 -20.61 8.74 -23.49
CA VAL A 298 -21.12 7.41 -23.83
C VAL A 298 -20.99 7.13 -25.33
N ALA A 299 -21.42 8.07 -26.16
CA ALA A 299 -21.37 7.92 -27.61
C ALA A 299 -19.93 7.76 -28.13
N LEU A 300 -18.99 8.57 -27.62
CA LEU A 300 -17.58 8.48 -27.99
C LEU A 300 -16.98 7.12 -27.61
N ALA A 301 -17.18 6.69 -26.35
CA ALA A 301 -16.65 5.42 -25.86
C ALA A 301 -17.19 4.21 -26.66
N GLY A 302 -18.47 4.25 -27.06
CA GLY A 302 -19.07 3.23 -27.91
C GLY A 302 -18.49 3.21 -29.33
N ARG A 303 -18.47 4.37 -29.99
CA ARG A 303 -18.03 4.51 -31.40
C ARG A 303 -16.57 4.14 -31.61
N VAL A 304 -15.67 4.57 -30.71
CA VAL A 304 -14.24 4.24 -30.78
C VAL A 304 -14.05 2.72 -30.73
N ARG A 305 -14.80 2.02 -29.88
CA ARG A 305 -14.72 0.57 -29.76
C ARG A 305 -15.28 -0.20 -30.96
N GLU A 306 -16.33 0.33 -31.58
CA GLU A 306 -16.94 -0.27 -32.78
C GLU A 306 -16.01 -0.27 -34.00
N MET A 307 -15.01 0.62 -34.05
CA MET A 307 -14.07 0.73 -35.18
C MET A 307 -13.27 -0.55 -35.44
N ASN A 308 -12.78 -1.20 -34.38
CA ASN A 308 -12.03 -2.45 -34.48
C ASN A 308 -12.15 -3.25 -33.17
N PRO A 309 -13.25 -3.99 -32.98
CA PRO A 309 -13.53 -4.68 -31.72
C PRO A 309 -12.46 -5.71 -31.30
N GLU A 310 -11.72 -6.27 -32.26
CA GLU A 310 -10.71 -7.31 -32.01
C GLU A 310 -9.40 -6.75 -31.44
N ALA A 311 -9.04 -5.50 -31.81
CA ALA A 311 -7.84 -4.84 -31.30
C ALA A 311 -7.97 -4.37 -29.84
N TYR A 312 -9.20 -4.22 -29.33
CA TYR A 312 -9.44 -3.75 -27.97
C TYR A 312 -9.49 -4.88 -26.94
N PRO A 313 -8.90 -4.70 -25.74
CA PRO A 313 -9.15 -5.58 -24.61
C PRO A 313 -10.65 -5.64 -24.24
N SER A 314 -11.06 -6.67 -23.51
CA SER A 314 -12.44 -6.78 -23.04
C SER A 314 -12.86 -5.58 -22.17
N ALA A 315 -14.11 -5.14 -22.33
CA ALA A 315 -14.72 -4.06 -21.55
C ALA A 315 -14.48 -4.24 -20.06
N ASP A 316 -14.71 -5.47 -19.60
CA ASP A 316 -14.62 -5.83 -18.19
C ASP A 316 -13.20 -5.61 -17.68
N ARG A 317 -12.17 -5.95 -18.47
CA ARG A 317 -10.77 -5.74 -18.07
C ARG A 317 -10.45 -4.27 -17.88
N LEU A 318 -10.91 -3.40 -18.78
CA LEU A 318 -10.69 -1.95 -18.69
C LEU A 318 -11.49 -1.32 -17.54
N ALA A 319 -12.72 -1.79 -17.32
CA ALA A 319 -13.55 -1.37 -16.19
C ALA A 319 -12.95 -1.77 -14.84
N TRP A 320 -12.45 -3.01 -14.72
CA TRP A 320 -11.73 -3.49 -13.53
C TRP A 320 -10.41 -2.75 -13.31
N GLU A 321 -9.67 -2.41 -14.38
CA GLU A 321 -8.49 -1.54 -14.26
C GLU A 321 -8.88 -0.16 -13.72
N ASN A 322 -9.92 0.46 -14.27
CA ASN A 322 -10.41 1.76 -13.77
C ASN A 322 -10.79 1.69 -12.28
N TRP A 323 -11.61 0.70 -11.91
CA TRP A 323 -12.04 0.49 -10.53
C TRP A 323 -10.85 0.24 -9.58
N TYR A 324 -9.83 -0.50 -10.02
CA TYR A 324 -8.64 -0.76 -9.21
C TYR A 324 -7.88 0.51 -8.83
N PHE A 325 -7.80 1.49 -9.74
CA PHE A 325 -7.19 2.79 -9.44
C PHE A 325 -8.10 3.69 -8.60
N GLU A 326 -9.41 3.71 -8.88
CA GLU A 326 -10.39 4.44 -8.04
C GLU A 326 -10.42 3.93 -6.59
N ALA A 327 -10.25 2.62 -6.40
CA ALA A 327 -10.16 1.97 -5.10
C ALA A 327 -8.77 2.12 -4.42
N ASP A 328 -7.92 3.05 -4.88
CA ASP A 328 -6.61 3.33 -4.29
C ASP A 328 -5.72 2.08 -4.19
N GLN A 329 -5.83 1.22 -5.22
CA GLN A 329 -5.19 -0.09 -5.35
C GLN A 329 -5.38 -1.02 -4.13
N LEU A 330 -6.42 -0.76 -3.32
CA LEU A 330 -6.71 -1.42 -2.04
C LEU A 330 -5.58 -1.29 -1.00
N THR A 331 -4.72 -0.26 -1.12
CA THR A 331 -3.60 -0.03 -0.19
C THR A 331 -4.08 0.25 1.24
N ARG A 332 -5.30 0.82 1.41
CA ARG A 332 -5.98 1.01 2.71
C ARG A 332 -6.22 -0.27 3.50
N GLY A 333 -6.01 -1.45 2.91
CA GLY A 333 -5.98 -2.73 3.62
C GLY A 333 -5.01 -2.77 4.81
N TRP A 334 -4.03 -1.85 4.89
CA TRP A 334 -3.17 -1.69 6.06
C TRP A 334 -3.96 -1.45 7.37
N LEU A 335 -5.13 -0.81 7.32
CA LEU A 335 -6.01 -0.59 8.48
C LEU A 335 -6.54 -1.92 9.06
N LEU A 336 -6.86 -2.88 8.19
CA LEU A 336 -7.32 -4.20 8.62
C LEU A 336 -6.19 -4.97 9.31
N TYR A 337 -4.97 -4.88 8.78
CA TYR A 337 -3.79 -5.46 9.44
C TYR A 337 -3.48 -4.77 10.77
N MET A 338 -3.62 -3.44 10.86
CA MET A 338 -3.49 -2.70 12.13
C MET A 338 -4.51 -3.20 13.17
N PHE A 339 -5.77 -3.36 12.76
CA PHE A 339 -6.81 -3.89 13.65
C PHE A 339 -6.52 -5.34 14.07
N ALA A 340 -6.05 -6.18 13.14
CA ALA A 340 -5.62 -7.55 13.43
C ALA A 340 -4.47 -7.57 14.45
N ILE A 341 -3.47 -6.69 14.33
CA ILE A 341 -2.35 -6.58 15.30
C ILE A 341 -2.87 -6.31 16.70
N VAL A 342 -3.80 -5.36 16.87
CA VAL A 342 -4.37 -5.03 18.19
C VAL A 342 -5.03 -6.26 18.82
N LEU A 343 -5.87 -6.96 18.05
CA LEU A 343 -6.57 -8.17 18.53
C LEU A 343 -5.61 -9.33 18.80
N LEU A 344 -4.61 -9.56 17.94
CA LEU A 344 -3.60 -10.60 18.11
C LEU A 344 -2.71 -10.30 19.33
N LEU A 345 -2.35 -9.04 19.58
CA LEU A 345 -1.62 -8.63 20.79
C LEU A 345 -2.46 -8.88 22.05
N LEU A 346 -3.73 -8.50 22.05
CA LEU A 346 -4.64 -8.77 23.17
C LEU A 346 -4.78 -10.27 23.43
N GLY A 347 -4.96 -11.06 22.37
CA GLY A 347 -5.04 -12.51 22.45
C GLY A 347 -3.75 -13.15 22.96
N THR A 348 -2.58 -12.60 22.60
CA THR A 348 -1.27 -13.13 22.99
C THR A 348 -0.91 -12.75 24.44
N ILE A 349 -1.09 -11.48 24.81
CA ILE A 349 -0.69 -10.94 26.11
C ILE A 349 -1.68 -11.38 27.21
N TYR A 350 -2.98 -11.18 26.98
CA TYR A 350 -4.03 -11.48 27.98
C TYR A 350 -4.58 -12.91 27.87
N ARG A 351 -4.10 -13.70 26.90
CA ARG A 351 -4.58 -15.07 26.61
C ARG A 351 -6.09 -15.15 26.35
N TRP A 352 -6.65 -14.05 25.84
CA TRP A 352 -8.07 -13.95 25.58
C TRP A 352 -8.42 -14.66 24.26
N ARG A 353 -9.11 -15.79 24.38
CA ARG A 353 -9.37 -16.70 23.26
C ARG A 353 -10.20 -16.05 22.15
N TRP A 354 -11.20 -15.25 22.51
CA TRP A 354 -12.05 -14.56 21.54
C TRP A 354 -11.27 -13.49 20.79
N ALA A 355 -10.45 -12.68 21.46
CA ALA A 355 -9.56 -11.73 20.78
C ALA A 355 -8.59 -12.42 19.82
N MET A 356 -8.00 -13.56 20.20
CA MET A 356 -7.15 -14.34 19.30
C MET A 356 -7.91 -14.86 18.07
N MET A 357 -9.14 -15.36 18.25
CA MET A 357 -9.96 -15.84 17.15
C MET A 357 -10.40 -14.71 16.21
N SER A 358 -10.90 -13.61 16.77
CA SER A 358 -11.28 -12.41 16.01
C SER A 358 -10.08 -11.81 15.29
N GLY A 359 -8.93 -11.70 15.95
CA GLY A 359 -7.69 -11.22 15.34
C GLY A 359 -7.23 -12.09 14.18
N MET A 360 -7.32 -13.41 14.31
CA MET A 360 -7.03 -14.36 13.22
C MET A 360 -8.04 -14.22 12.06
N ALA A 361 -9.33 -14.06 12.36
CA ALA A 361 -10.36 -13.88 11.33
C ALA A 361 -10.14 -12.59 10.54
N VAL A 362 -9.86 -11.47 11.22
CA VAL A 362 -9.52 -10.20 10.57
C VAL A 362 -8.23 -10.33 9.76
N PHE A 363 -7.20 -10.99 10.30
CA PHE A 363 -5.94 -11.23 9.59
C PHE A 363 -6.13 -12.03 8.30
N ILE A 364 -6.93 -13.10 8.32
CA ILE A 364 -7.27 -13.89 7.13
C ILE A 364 -8.10 -13.07 6.14
N GLY A 365 -9.06 -12.28 6.63
CA GLY A 365 -9.85 -11.37 5.79
C GLY A 365 -8.98 -10.31 5.09
N ALA A 366 -8.05 -9.71 5.82
CA ALA A 366 -7.07 -8.76 5.27
C ALA A 366 -6.19 -9.41 4.20
N PHE A 367 -5.74 -10.65 4.44
CA PHE A 367 -5.00 -11.42 3.44
C PHE A 367 -5.84 -11.75 2.20
N GLY A 368 -7.13 -12.06 2.37
CA GLY A 368 -8.05 -12.26 1.26
C GLY A 368 -8.18 -11.01 0.38
N LEU A 369 -8.32 -9.84 0.99
CA LEU A 369 -8.36 -8.56 0.28
C LEU A 369 -7.03 -8.26 -0.45
N GLN A 370 -5.90 -8.49 0.22
CA GLN A 370 -4.57 -8.30 -0.41
C GLN A 370 -4.34 -9.29 -1.56
N THR A 371 -4.77 -10.54 -1.41
CA THR A 371 -4.69 -11.57 -2.47
C THR A 371 -5.55 -11.17 -3.66
N PHE A 372 -6.74 -10.64 -3.42
CA PHE A 372 -7.59 -10.08 -4.47
C PHE A 372 -6.91 -8.90 -5.17
N ALA A 373 -6.30 -7.96 -4.44
CA ALA A 373 -5.59 -6.82 -5.02
C ALA A 373 -4.40 -7.24 -5.90
N VAL A 374 -3.55 -8.14 -5.40
CA VAL A 374 -2.38 -8.65 -6.15
C VAL A 374 -2.82 -9.49 -7.35
N GLY A 375 -3.85 -10.33 -7.19
CA GLY A 375 -4.40 -11.16 -8.27
C GLY A 375 -5.08 -10.32 -9.36
N LEU A 376 -5.85 -9.30 -8.98
CA LEU A 376 -6.46 -8.36 -9.92
C LEU A 376 -5.38 -7.61 -10.71
N ARG A 377 -4.32 -7.15 -10.04
CA ARG A 377 -3.17 -6.50 -10.71
C ARG A 377 -2.44 -7.45 -11.66
N TRP A 378 -2.25 -8.72 -11.28
CA TRP A 378 -1.67 -9.73 -12.16
C TRP A 378 -2.52 -9.91 -13.43
N TRP A 379 -3.83 -10.05 -13.28
CA TRP A 379 -4.75 -10.19 -14.41
C TRP A 379 -4.78 -8.95 -15.32
N ILE A 380 -4.82 -7.74 -14.74
CA ILE A 380 -4.81 -6.47 -15.48
C ILE A 380 -3.50 -6.27 -16.23
N SER A 381 -2.36 -6.51 -15.58
CA SER A 381 -1.04 -6.30 -16.21
C SER A 381 -0.66 -7.41 -17.20
N GLY A 382 -1.27 -8.59 -17.09
CA GLY A 382 -0.93 -9.76 -17.93
C GLY A 382 0.42 -10.40 -17.57
N ARG A 383 1.02 -9.99 -16.45
CA ARG A 383 2.34 -10.44 -15.97
C ARG A 383 2.37 -10.50 -14.45
N TRP A 384 3.27 -11.29 -13.90
CA TRP A 384 3.43 -11.34 -12.44
C TRP A 384 3.88 -9.95 -11.91
N PRO A 385 3.31 -9.45 -10.80
CA PRO A 385 3.58 -8.11 -10.28
C PRO A 385 4.90 -8.06 -9.49
N ASN A 386 6.02 -7.87 -10.20
CA ASN A 386 7.35 -7.66 -9.63
C ASN A 386 8.21 -6.66 -10.45
N SER A 387 7.58 -5.84 -11.29
CA SER A 387 8.28 -4.98 -12.25
C SER A 387 8.77 -3.66 -11.65
N ASN A 388 8.11 -3.18 -10.60
CA ASN A 388 8.42 -1.91 -9.95
C ASN A 388 8.44 -2.07 -8.41
N MET A 389 8.88 -1.03 -7.69
CA MET A 389 8.99 -1.10 -6.23
C MET A 389 7.64 -1.23 -5.52
N PHE A 390 6.57 -0.61 -6.03
CA PHE A 390 5.22 -0.78 -5.49
C PHE A 390 4.82 -2.26 -5.50
N GLU A 391 4.94 -2.89 -6.66
CA GLU A 391 4.66 -4.31 -6.89
C GLU A 391 5.52 -5.19 -5.98
N ALA A 392 6.83 -4.96 -5.95
CA ALA A 392 7.75 -5.70 -5.09
C ALA A 392 7.38 -5.62 -3.59
N VAL A 393 7.04 -4.44 -3.07
CA VAL A 393 6.66 -4.26 -1.65
C VAL A 393 5.33 -4.95 -1.32
N THR A 394 4.32 -4.79 -2.18
CA THR A 394 3.00 -5.41 -1.99
C THR A 394 3.08 -6.94 -2.09
N THR A 395 3.89 -7.47 -3.01
CA THR A 395 4.07 -8.91 -3.22
C THR A 395 4.95 -9.52 -2.12
N ALA A 396 5.99 -8.82 -1.65
CA ALA A 396 6.81 -9.26 -0.52
C ALA A 396 5.99 -9.51 0.75
N SER A 397 5.17 -8.53 1.12
CA SER A 397 4.29 -8.67 2.30
C SER A 397 3.25 -9.78 2.11
N TRP A 398 2.72 -9.95 0.90
CA TRP A 398 1.82 -11.07 0.58
C TRP A 398 2.48 -12.43 0.82
N PHE A 399 3.74 -12.62 0.38
CA PHE A 399 4.50 -13.84 0.69
C PHE A 399 4.72 -14.06 2.18
N GLY A 400 5.05 -12.99 2.93
CA GLY A 400 5.22 -13.06 4.38
C GLY A 400 3.93 -13.49 5.10
N VAL A 401 2.78 -12.93 4.72
CA VAL A 401 1.47 -13.29 5.27
C VAL A 401 1.07 -14.72 4.89
N LEU A 402 1.27 -15.12 3.63
CA LEU A 402 1.02 -16.49 3.19
C LEU A 402 1.86 -17.50 3.98
N CYS A 403 3.16 -17.22 4.15
CA CYS A 403 4.06 -18.05 4.94
C CYS A 403 3.59 -18.13 6.40
N ALA A 404 3.19 -17.01 6.99
CA ALA A 404 2.66 -16.99 8.36
C ALA A 404 1.39 -17.84 8.51
N LEU A 405 0.47 -17.79 7.53
CA LEU A 405 -0.73 -18.62 7.53
C LEU A 405 -0.39 -20.11 7.38
N ILE A 406 0.57 -20.47 6.51
CA ILE A 406 1.02 -21.86 6.34
C ILE A 406 1.66 -22.36 7.63
N LEU A 407 2.58 -21.59 8.23
CA LEU A 407 3.24 -21.94 9.49
C LEU A 407 2.22 -22.06 10.63
N GLU A 408 1.32 -21.08 10.77
CA GLU A 408 0.24 -21.10 11.76
C GLU A 408 -0.66 -22.32 11.57
N ALA A 409 -1.07 -22.62 10.34
CA ALA A 409 -2.03 -23.68 10.03
C ALA A 409 -1.45 -25.09 10.12
N ALA A 410 -0.26 -25.31 9.56
CA ALA A 410 0.35 -26.64 9.44
C ALA A 410 1.10 -27.06 10.70
N TYR A 411 1.70 -26.11 11.44
CA TYR A 411 2.66 -26.46 12.48
C TYR A 411 2.45 -25.75 13.84
N LEU A 412 1.93 -24.51 13.87
CA LEU A 412 1.87 -23.72 15.11
C LEU A 412 0.50 -23.73 15.82
N ARG A 413 -0.58 -24.27 15.24
CA ARG A 413 -1.93 -24.29 15.88
C ARG A 413 -1.94 -24.93 17.28
N ARG A 414 -1.06 -25.91 17.51
CA ARG A 414 -0.97 -26.70 18.76
C ARG A 414 0.20 -26.31 19.66
N THR A 415 1.04 -25.36 19.26
CA THR A 415 2.25 -24.99 20.00
C THR A 415 2.09 -23.65 20.72
N ALA A 416 3.05 -23.32 21.58
CA ALA A 416 3.03 -22.08 22.35
C ALA A 416 3.35 -20.82 21.50
N PHE A 417 3.71 -21.00 20.23
CA PHE A 417 4.01 -19.95 19.27
C PHE A 417 2.78 -19.34 18.58
N ARG A 418 1.58 -19.88 18.87
CA ARG A 418 0.32 -19.49 18.26
C ARG A 418 0.11 -17.96 18.29
N GLY A 419 -0.14 -17.39 17.11
CA GLY A 419 -0.45 -15.96 16.94
C GLY A 419 0.76 -15.03 16.87
N LEU A 420 1.98 -15.46 17.23
CA LEU A 420 3.17 -14.60 17.15
C LEU A 420 3.69 -14.44 15.72
N VAL A 421 3.69 -15.53 14.93
CA VAL A 421 4.08 -15.47 13.51
C VAL A 421 3.06 -14.65 12.69
N PRO A 422 1.73 -14.88 12.84
CA PRO A 422 0.70 -14.01 12.28
C PRO A 422 0.82 -12.54 12.71
N LEU A 423 1.15 -12.27 13.97
CA LEU A 423 1.39 -10.91 14.46
C LEU A 423 2.57 -10.25 13.75
N GLY A 424 3.69 -10.96 13.60
CA GLY A 424 4.85 -10.50 12.84
C GLY A 424 4.50 -10.18 11.38
N ALA A 425 3.77 -11.08 10.71
CA ALA A 425 3.33 -10.87 9.34
C ALA A 425 2.32 -9.72 9.20
N ALA A 426 1.39 -9.58 10.15
CA ALA A 426 0.44 -8.46 10.16
C ALA A 426 1.17 -7.12 10.28
N ALA A 427 2.21 -7.04 11.14
CA ALA A 427 3.06 -5.86 11.24
C ALA A 427 3.82 -5.58 9.94
N THR A 428 4.41 -6.61 9.32
CA THR A 428 5.08 -6.48 8.01
C THR A 428 4.12 -5.97 6.93
N ALA A 429 2.93 -6.56 6.82
CA ALA A 429 1.94 -6.18 5.81
C ALA A 429 1.33 -4.80 6.07
N MET A 430 1.09 -4.45 7.33
CA MET A 430 0.69 -3.10 7.72
C MET A 430 1.74 -2.08 7.26
N VAL A 431 3.01 -2.27 7.60
CA VAL A 431 4.08 -1.32 7.21
C VAL A 431 4.25 -1.26 5.70
N ALA A 432 4.22 -2.39 5.00
CA ALA A 432 4.36 -2.45 3.54
C ALA A 432 3.22 -1.69 2.82
N LEU A 433 1.96 -1.96 3.17
CA LEU A 433 0.80 -1.30 2.57
C LEU A 433 0.69 0.16 3.00
N MET A 434 1.05 0.48 4.24
CA MET A 434 1.12 1.86 4.74
C MET A 434 2.17 2.67 3.95
N THR A 435 3.32 2.07 3.67
CA THR A 435 4.37 2.69 2.85
C THR A 435 3.86 2.91 1.41
N ALA A 436 3.19 1.92 0.82
CA ALA A 436 2.59 2.03 -0.50
C ALA A 436 1.54 3.15 -0.58
N HIS A 437 0.73 3.31 0.46
CA HIS A 437 -0.32 4.33 0.54
C HIS A 437 0.23 5.75 0.76
N PHE A 438 1.19 5.93 1.69
CA PHE A 438 1.67 7.27 2.05
C PHE A 438 2.86 7.77 1.22
N LEU A 439 3.55 6.88 0.50
CA LEU A 439 4.70 7.23 -0.35
C LEU A 439 4.49 6.92 -1.84
N PRO A 440 3.34 7.26 -2.46
CA PRO A 440 3.05 6.91 -3.85
C PRO A 440 4.01 7.56 -4.85
N VAL A 441 4.61 8.71 -4.49
CA VAL A 441 5.63 9.38 -5.32
C VAL A 441 6.93 8.57 -5.42
N TYR A 442 7.20 7.71 -4.44
CA TYR A 442 8.37 6.80 -4.46
C TYR A 442 7.98 5.39 -4.89
N LEU A 443 6.75 4.96 -4.57
CA LEU A 443 6.18 3.68 -4.94
C LEU A 443 5.09 3.92 -5.97
N ASN A 444 5.50 4.17 -7.22
CA ASN A 444 4.57 4.48 -8.30
C ASN A 444 3.58 3.32 -8.51
N PRO A 445 2.27 3.52 -8.24
CA PRO A 445 1.26 2.47 -8.38
C PRO A 445 0.90 2.20 -9.84
N ASN A 446 1.28 3.08 -10.77
CA ASN A 446 0.97 2.95 -12.19
C ASN A 446 1.60 1.69 -12.80
N ILE A 447 0.88 1.08 -13.73
CA ILE A 447 1.33 -0.12 -14.42
C ILE A 447 2.02 0.30 -15.72
N SER A 448 3.35 0.21 -15.75
CA SER A 448 4.18 0.50 -16.93
C SER A 448 4.59 -0.78 -17.66
N ASN A 449 5.12 -0.60 -18.87
CA ASN A 449 5.82 -1.65 -19.58
C ASN A 449 7.15 -1.97 -18.90
N MET A 450 7.50 -3.26 -18.89
CA MET A 450 8.77 -3.71 -18.34
C MET A 450 9.89 -3.39 -19.32
N MET A 451 11.06 -3.01 -18.80
CA MET A 451 12.25 -2.93 -19.64
C MET A 451 12.60 -4.32 -20.17
N PRO A 452 13.14 -4.45 -21.39
CA PRO A 452 13.47 -5.74 -22.00
C PRO A 452 14.33 -6.66 -21.12
N VAL A 453 15.26 -6.10 -20.34
CA VAL A 453 16.11 -6.86 -19.41
C VAL A 453 15.34 -7.52 -18.26
N LEU A 454 14.11 -7.06 -17.97
CA LEU A 454 13.23 -7.68 -16.99
C LEU A 454 12.41 -8.85 -17.55
N HIS A 455 12.45 -9.10 -18.86
CA HIS A 455 11.79 -10.24 -19.50
C HIS A 455 12.67 -11.51 -19.44
N ASP A 456 13.12 -11.89 -18.25
CA ASP A 456 13.88 -13.12 -18.02
C ASP A 456 13.28 -13.93 -16.85
N VAL A 457 13.13 -15.23 -17.06
CA VAL A 457 12.65 -16.19 -16.05
C VAL A 457 13.53 -16.15 -14.80
N TRP A 458 14.85 -15.99 -14.97
CA TRP A 458 15.77 -15.91 -13.83
C TRP A 458 15.50 -14.68 -12.95
N LEU A 459 15.13 -13.54 -13.54
CA LEU A 459 14.75 -12.36 -12.76
C LEU A 459 13.48 -12.62 -11.94
N TYR A 460 12.47 -13.27 -12.53
CA TYR A 460 11.23 -13.60 -11.82
C TYR A 460 11.50 -14.48 -10.60
N ILE A 461 12.32 -15.52 -10.77
CA ILE A 461 12.65 -16.44 -9.67
C ILE A 461 13.50 -15.71 -8.62
N HIS A 462 14.57 -15.03 -9.03
CA HIS A 462 15.44 -14.27 -8.14
C HIS A 462 14.66 -13.25 -7.30
N THR A 463 13.88 -12.39 -7.97
CA THR A 463 13.16 -11.28 -7.34
C THR A 463 12.15 -11.80 -6.33
N ASN A 464 11.38 -12.84 -6.66
CA ASN A 464 10.40 -13.38 -5.74
C ASN A 464 11.04 -14.03 -4.51
N VAL A 465 12.17 -14.74 -4.68
CA VAL A 465 12.86 -15.36 -3.54
C VAL A 465 13.53 -14.31 -2.64
N ILE A 466 14.17 -13.28 -3.23
CA ILE A 466 14.84 -12.25 -2.43
C ILE A 466 13.82 -11.40 -1.65
N ILE A 467 12.72 -10.97 -2.27
CA ILE A 467 11.69 -10.17 -1.58
C ILE A 467 10.95 -11.00 -0.50
N PHE A 468 10.79 -12.30 -0.73
CA PHE A 468 10.22 -13.18 0.29
C PHE A 468 11.16 -13.29 1.51
N SER A 469 12.47 -13.41 1.29
CA SER A 469 13.45 -13.38 2.39
C SER A 469 13.36 -12.07 3.19
N TYR A 470 13.18 -10.93 2.52
CA TYR A 470 13.09 -9.61 3.17
C TYR A 470 11.83 -9.49 4.04
N ALA A 471 10.70 -10.03 3.60
CA ALA A 471 9.49 -10.09 4.42
C ALA A 471 9.73 -10.88 5.72
N LEU A 472 10.40 -12.03 5.65
CA LEU A 472 10.73 -12.85 6.83
C LEU A 472 11.72 -12.17 7.77
N ILE A 473 12.71 -11.45 7.25
CA ILE A 473 13.66 -10.64 8.05
C ILE A 473 12.90 -9.59 8.86
N PHE A 474 11.95 -8.90 8.23
CA PHE A 474 11.13 -7.89 8.92
C PHE A 474 10.22 -8.55 9.97
N MET A 475 9.60 -9.70 9.67
CA MET A 475 8.81 -10.44 10.67
C MET A 475 9.67 -10.88 11.87
N ALA A 476 10.91 -11.31 11.62
CA ALA A 476 11.87 -11.67 12.66
C ALA A 476 12.25 -10.45 13.51
N SER A 477 12.42 -9.27 12.92
CA SER A 477 12.76 -8.06 13.68
C SER A 477 11.61 -7.57 14.58
N VAL A 478 10.35 -7.76 14.16
CA VAL A 478 9.17 -7.47 14.99
C VAL A 478 9.17 -8.34 16.25
N THR A 479 9.33 -9.67 16.08
CA THR A 479 9.36 -10.61 17.20
C THR A 479 10.61 -10.43 18.08
N ALA A 480 11.75 -10.10 17.48
CA ALA A 480 12.97 -9.73 18.20
C ALA A 480 12.78 -8.48 19.07
N THR A 481 12.11 -7.46 18.53
CA THR A 481 11.82 -6.22 19.26
C THR A 481 10.90 -6.48 20.45
N MET A 482 9.93 -7.39 20.32
CA MET A 482 9.11 -7.83 21.45
C MET A 482 9.95 -8.50 22.54
N TYR A 483 10.94 -9.34 22.19
CA TYR A 483 11.87 -9.92 23.16
C TYR A 483 12.74 -8.85 23.83
N LEU A 484 13.19 -7.83 23.09
CA LEU A 484 13.91 -6.70 23.66
C LEU A 484 13.07 -5.99 24.73
N VAL A 485 11.82 -5.67 24.40
CA VAL A 485 10.87 -5.05 25.33
C VAL A 485 10.66 -5.94 26.56
N TYR A 486 10.54 -7.26 26.37
CA TYR A 486 10.49 -8.22 27.47
C TYR A 486 11.71 -8.14 28.39
N ARG A 487 12.94 -8.04 27.84
CA ARG A 487 14.17 -7.89 28.62
C ARG A 487 14.23 -6.55 29.36
N VAL A 488 13.85 -5.45 28.70
CA VAL A 488 13.85 -4.10 29.28
C VAL A 488 12.89 -3.98 30.46
N ILE A 489 11.72 -4.63 30.40
CA ILE A 489 10.72 -4.61 31.49
C ILE A 489 11.11 -5.57 32.65
N GLY A 490 12.34 -6.11 32.66
CA GLY A 490 12.86 -6.97 33.73
C GLY A 490 12.70 -8.47 33.46
N GLY A 491 12.55 -8.88 32.21
CA GLY A 491 12.58 -10.28 31.80
C GLY A 491 13.98 -10.90 31.96
N LYS A 492 14.05 -12.17 32.35
CA LYS A 492 15.33 -12.89 32.51
C LYS A 492 15.99 -13.20 31.15
N ALA A 493 17.30 -13.49 31.19
CA ALA A 493 18.11 -13.89 30.04
C ALA A 493 17.78 -15.34 29.63
N VAL A 494 16.63 -15.52 28.99
CA VAL A 494 16.12 -16.84 28.56
C VAL A 494 16.21 -16.96 27.05
N TYR A 495 16.43 -18.17 26.55
CA TYR A 495 16.60 -18.43 25.11
C TYR A 495 16.04 -19.80 24.74
N ALA A 496 15.59 -19.95 23.50
CA ALA A 496 15.14 -21.23 22.97
C ALA A 496 16.33 -22.20 22.79
N ARG A 497 16.28 -23.36 23.47
CA ARG A 497 17.33 -24.39 23.41
C ARG A 497 17.34 -25.19 22.09
N ALA A 498 16.18 -25.35 21.45
CA ALA A 498 16.08 -25.86 20.09
C ALA A 498 16.10 -24.67 19.12
N GLY A 499 16.94 -24.73 18.08
CA GLY A 499 16.86 -23.82 16.93
C GLY A 499 15.50 -23.90 16.26
N GLY A 500 15.11 -22.87 15.51
CA GLY A 500 13.74 -22.66 15.03
C GLY A 500 13.15 -23.87 14.31
N ALA A 501 13.93 -24.54 13.46
CA ALA A 501 13.52 -25.78 12.78
C ALA A 501 13.47 -27.01 13.73
N GLY A 502 14.38 -27.10 14.70
CA GLY A 502 14.41 -28.18 15.68
C GLY A 502 13.18 -28.19 16.60
N ALA A 503 12.61 -27.02 16.91
CA ALA A 503 11.37 -26.90 17.67
C ALA A 503 10.13 -27.43 16.91
N LEU A 504 10.16 -27.41 15.58
CA LEU A 504 9.10 -27.97 14.71
C LEU A 504 9.26 -29.48 14.52
N VAL A 505 10.49 -29.97 14.32
CA VAL A 505 10.80 -31.39 14.10
C VAL A 505 10.67 -32.22 15.38
N LEU A 506 11.02 -31.65 16.55
CA LEU A 506 10.85 -32.31 17.85
C LEU A 506 9.40 -32.32 18.35
N ALA A 507 8.47 -31.67 17.64
CA ALA A 507 7.04 -31.64 17.92
C ALA A 507 6.27 -32.72 17.11
N GLY A 508 6.83 -33.93 17.01
CA GLY A 508 6.20 -35.07 16.32
C GLY A 508 4.89 -35.57 16.95
N PRO A 509 4.12 -36.44 16.25
CA PRO A 509 2.74 -36.83 16.62
C PRO A 509 2.61 -37.54 17.98
N ASP A 510 3.68 -38.17 18.46
CA ASP A 510 3.74 -38.88 19.74
C ASP A 510 4.34 -38.01 20.87
N GLY A 511 4.04 -36.70 20.85
CA GLY A 511 3.64 -35.96 22.05
C GLY A 511 4.59 -35.84 23.25
N HIS A 512 5.85 -36.26 23.19
CA HIS A 512 6.78 -36.04 24.30
C HIS A 512 7.49 -34.68 24.17
N THR A 513 6.76 -33.60 24.46
CA THR A 513 7.31 -32.26 24.69
C THR A 513 6.95 -31.80 26.10
N LEU A 514 7.84 -32.02 27.08
CA LEU A 514 7.85 -31.32 28.39
C LEU A 514 6.47 -31.21 29.08
N ALA A 515 5.61 -32.20 28.87
CA ALA A 515 4.38 -32.42 29.62
C ALA A 515 4.65 -33.13 30.96
N ASP A 516 5.93 -33.29 31.33
CA ASP A 516 6.37 -33.83 32.61
C ASP A 516 6.71 -32.75 33.65
N LEU A 517 6.15 -31.55 33.50
CA LEU A 517 6.01 -30.64 34.63
C LEU A 517 4.59 -30.11 34.65
N ASP A 518 3.79 -30.73 35.50
CA ASP A 518 2.60 -30.20 36.16
C ASP A 518 2.85 -28.86 36.91
N ASP A 519 3.80 -28.02 36.48
CA ASP A 519 4.24 -26.82 37.18
C ASP A 519 4.28 -25.56 36.29
N ALA A 520 3.18 -25.31 35.57
CA ALA A 520 2.85 -23.98 35.04
C ALA A 520 2.18 -23.07 36.10
N SER A 521 2.34 -23.40 37.39
CA SER A 521 1.59 -22.80 38.50
C SER A 521 2.02 -21.37 38.83
N THR A 522 3.28 -21.00 38.55
CA THR A 522 3.83 -19.69 38.95
C THR A 522 3.87 -18.65 37.82
N PRO A 523 3.50 -17.38 38.08
CA PRO A 523 3.60 -16.28 37.10
C PRO A 523 5.02 -16.06 36.55
N ALA A 524 6.05 -16.29 37.37
CA ALA A 524 7.45 -16.10 36.99
C ALA A 524 7.89 -17.07 35.88
N ARG A 525 7.58 -18.36 36.00
CA ARG A 525 7.96 -19.37 34.99
C ARG A 525 7.20 -19.19 33.68
N ARG A 526 5.96 -18.70 33.75
CA ARG A 526 5.17 -18.31 32.57
C ARG A 526 5.81 -17.17 31.80
N ARG A 527 6.34 -16.18 32.52
CA ARG A 527 7.05 -15.03 31.96
C ARG A 527 8.36 -15.46 31.28
N GLU A 528 9.12 -16.36 31.89
CA GLU A 528 10.32 -16.96 31.30
C GLU A 528 10.02 -17.73 30.01
N ARG A 529 9.01 -18.61 30.04
CA ARG A 529 8.58 -19.36 28.85
C ARG A 529 8.17 -18.44 27.70
N PHE A 530 7.52 -17.31 27.99
CA PHE A 530 7.18 -16.32 26.97
C PHE A 530 8.43 -15.74 26.29
N GLY A 531 9.48 -15.43 27.05
CA GLY A 531 10.76 -15.00 26.47
C GLY A 531 11.41 -16.07 25.59
N GLU A 532 11.38 -17.34 25.99
CA GLU A 532 11.87 -18.45 25.16
C GLU A 532 11.10 -18.58 23.84
N ILE A 533 9.78 -18.39 23.87
CA ILE A 533 8.92 -18.44 22.69
C ILE A 533 9.23 -17.29 21.72
N LEU A 534 9.43 -16.06 22.22
CA LEU A 534 9.77 -14.92 21.37
C LEU A 534 11.12 -15.10 20.67
N ASP A 535 12.14 -15.54 21.42
CA ASP A 535 13.47 -15.86 20.87
C ASP A 535 13.39 -17.02 19.87
N GLY A 536 12.64 -18.08 20.17
CA GLY A 536 12.43 -19.21 19.27
C GLY A 536 11.70 -18.84 17.97
N THR A 537 10.69 -17.95 18.05
CA THR A 537 9.98 -17.43 16.87
C THR A 537 10.92 -16.62 15.99
N THR A 538 11.72 -15.75 16.61
CA THR A 538 12.73 -14.94 15.91
C THR A 538 13.72 -15.83 15.18
N MET A 539 14.23 -16.87 15.84
CA MET A 539 15.16 -17.84 15.24
C MET A 539 14.54 -18.60 14.08
N LEU A 540 13.30 -19.07 14.20
CA LEU A 540 12.59 -19.75 13.11
C LEU A 540 12.52 -18.89 11.85
N LEU A 541 12.05 -17.65 12.01
CA LEU A 541 11.91 -16.72 10.90
C LEU A 541 13.27 -16.35 10.31
N MET A 542 14.29 -16.19 11.15
CA MET A 542 15.64 -15.86 10.72
C MET A 542 16.33 -17.01 9.98
N GLU A 543 16.18 -18.25 10.44
CA GLU A 543 16.73 -19.43 9.76
C GLU A 543 16.11 -19.60 8.35
N LEU A 544 14.79 -19.45 8.23
CA LEU A 544 14.10 -19.46 6.94
C LEU A 544 14.55 -18.30 6.04
N ALA A 545 14.62 -17.08 6.59
CA ALA A 545 15.10 -15.91 5.89
C ALA A 545 16.53 -16.08 5.38
N PHE A 546 17.42 -16.66 6.19
CA PHE A 546 18.82 -16.86 5.85
C PHE A 546 18.99 -17.80 4.66
N VAL A 547 18.25 -18.91 4.63
CA VAL A 547 18.28 -19.86 3.50
C VAL A 547 17.76 -19.22 2.22
N LEU A 548 16.64 -18.49 2.30
CA LEU A 548 16.07 -17.81 1.14
C LEU A 548 16.91 -16.63 0.67
N LEU A 549 17.53 -15.88 1.58
CA LEU A 549 18.45 -14.79 1.25
C LEU A 549 19.68 -15.33 0.51
N TRP A 550 20.26 -16.42 0.99
CA TRP A 550 21.36 -17.10 0.31
C TRP A 550 20.96 -17.54 -1.10
N ALA A 551 19.83 -18.24 -1.23
CA ALA A 551 19.33 -18.70 -2.53
C ALA A 551 19.06 -17.50 -3.46
N GLY A 552 18.45 -16.44 -2.94
CA GLY A 552 18.22 -15.18 -3.65
C GLY A 552 19.51 -14.58 -4.19
N ILE A 553 20.56 -14.45 -3.37
CA ILE A 553 21.85 -13.90 -3.80
C ILE A 553 22.47 -14.77 -4.91
N VAL A 554 22.45 -16.10 -4.77
CA VAL A 554 22.97 -17.02 -5.80
C VAL A 554 22.19 -16.90 -7.11
N MET A 555 20.86 -16.89 -7.06
CA MET A 555 20.04 -16.73 -8.26
C MET A 555 20.19 -15.35 -8.89
N GLY A 556 20.46 -14.32 -8.08
CA GLY A 556 20.77 -12.98 -8.56
C GLY A 556 22.07 -12.95 -9.35
N ALA A 557 23.09 -13.67 -8.88
CA ALA A 557 24.35 -13.82 -9.60
C ALA A 557 24.18 -14.55 -10.94
N ILE A 558 23.33 -15.59 -11.00
CA ILE A 558 23.01 -16.28 -12.25
C ILE A 558 22.31 -15.34 -13.25
N TRP A 559 21.32 -14.58 -12.78
CA TRP A 559 20.61 -13.61 -13.61
C TRP A 559 21.53 -12.48 -14.11
N ALA A 560 22.41 -11.98 -13.25
CA ALA A 560 23.38 -10.94 -13.60
C ALA A 560 24.36 -11.41 -14.68
N ASP A 561 24.81 -12.67 -14.59
CA ASP A 561 25.67 -13.28 -15.62
C ASP A 561 24.95 -13.36 -16.96
N HIS A 562 23.68 -13.80 -16.95
CA HIS A 562 22.86 -13.89 -18.15
C HIS A 562 22.54 -12.52 -18.78
N SER A 563 22.32 -11.50 -17.96
CA SER A 563 21.88 -10.17 -18.43
C SER A 563 23.03 -9.23 -18.78
N TRP A 564 24.13 -9.29 -18.03
CA TRP A 564 25.24 -8.33 -18.08
C TRP A 564 26.61 -8.99 -18.36
N GLY A 565 26.65 -10.31 -18.56
CA GLY A 565 27.87 -11.05 -18.85
C GLY A 565 28.85 -11.19 -17.68
N ARG A 566 28.39 -10.93 -16.44
CA ARG A 566 29.16 -11.15 -15.21
C ARG A 566 28.26 -11.47 -14.03
N PRO A 567 28.66 -12.39 -13.12
CA PRO A 567 27.82 -12.81 -12.01
C PRO A 567 27.79 -11.84 -10.83
N TRP A 568 28.69 -10.84 -10.77
CA TRP A 568 28.72 -9.88 -9.67
C TRP A 568 29.20 -8.49 -10.12
N GLY A 569 28.42 -7.51 -9.69
CA GLY A 569 28.46 -6.07 -9.88
C GLY A 569 29.44 -5.30 -9.00
N TRP A 570 29.51 -5.68 -7.71
CA TRP A 570 29.89 -4.80 -6.60
C TRP A 570 29.05 -3.52 -6.52
N ASP A 571 27.85 -3.51 -7.09
CA ASP A 571 26.97 -2.37 -6.97
C ASP A 571 26.39 -2.31 -5.54
N PRO A 572 25.88 -1.15 -5.10
CA PRO A 572 25.41 -1.01 -3.74
C PRO A 572 24.35 -2.04 -3.34
N LYS A 573 23.44 -2.46 -4.24
CA LYS A 573 22.38 -3.42 -3.86
C LYS A 573 22.92 -4.80 -3.53
N GLU A 574 23.85 -5.27 -4.36
CA GLU A 574 24.58 -6.51 -4.15
C GLU A 574 25.39 -6.48 -2.85
N VAL A 575 26.13 -5.39 -2.61
CA VAL A 575 26.96 -5.22 -1.40
C VAL A 575 26.10 -5.24 -0.13
N PHE A 576 24.97 -4.53 -0.12
CA PHE A 576 24.10 -4.51 1.05
C PHE A 576 23.32 -5.81 1.25
N ALA A 577 22.99 -6.54 0.19
CA ALA A 577 22.46 -7.89 0.29
C ALA A 577 23.50 -8.84 0.93
N LEU A 578 24.76 -8.77 0.50
CA LEU A 578 25.86 -9.52 1.09
C LEU A 578 26.10 -9.14 2.56
N ASN A 579 26.09 -7.85 2.90
CA ASN A 579 26.23 -7.38 4.29
C ASN A 579 25.13 -7.96 5.19
N THR A 580 23.89 -7.96 4.72
CA THR A 580 22.75 -8.55 5.44
C THR A 580 22.98 -10.05 5.66
N PHE A 581 23.44 -10.77 4.63
CA PHE A 581 23.78 -12.20 4.74
C PHE A 581 24.90 -12.45 5.76
N VAL A 582 25.98 -11.66 5.74
CA VAL A 582 27.11 -11.78 6.68
C VAL A 582 26.65 -11.53 8.12
N ILE A 583 25.78 -10.55 8.38
CA ILE A 583 25.24 -10.28 9.72
C ILE A 583 24.49 -11.50 10.27
N PHE A 584 23.69 -12.17 9.44
CA PHE A 584 22.96 -13.36 9.88
C PHE A 584 23.85 -14.60 10.00
N ALA A 585 24.86 -14.74 9.15
CA ALA A 585 25.89 -15.76 9.35
C ALA A 585 26.60 -15.54 10.71
N ILE A 586 26.97 -14.30 11.04
CA ILE A 586 27.55 -13.95 12.34
C ILE A 586 26.57 -14.27 13.47
N LEU A 587 25.28 -13.99 13.31
CA LEU A 587 24.25 -14.32 14.31
C LEU A 587 24.26 -15.80 14.67
N VAL A 588 24.21 -16.68 13.66
CA VAL A 588 24.25 -18.14 13.87
C VAL A 588 25.51 -18.55 14.63
N HIS A 589 26.68 -17.99 14.27
CA HIS A 589 27.95 -18.32 14.93
C HIS A 589 28.05 -17.77 16.36
N VAL A 590 27.65 -16.51 16.59
CA VAL A 590 27.68 -15.87 17.91
C VAL A 590 26.76 -16.61 18.88
N ARG A 591 25.61 -17.10 18.40
CA ARG A 591 24.67 -17.87 19.21
C ARG A 591 25.24 -19.19 19.73
N LEU A 592 26.19 -19.80 19.01
CA LEU A 592 26.88 -21.02 19.47
C LEU A 592 27.85 -20.73 20.64
N LYS A 593 28.49 -19.56 20.66
CA LYS A 593 29.58 -19.22 21.59
C LYS A 593 29.15 -18.31 22.76
N SER A 594 28.08 -17.54 22.59
CA SER A 594 27.67 -16.50 23.55
C SER A 594 27.01 -17.08 24.82
N ARG A 595 27.22 -16.38 25.94
CA ARG A 595 26.56 -16.65 27.23
C ARG A 595 25.10 -16.19 27.25
N ASP A 596 24.79 -15.02 26.68
CA ASP A 596 23.41 -14.50 26.55
C ASP A 596 22.94 -14.60 25.10
N LYS A 597 22.46 -15.79 24.73
CA LYS A 597 22.08 -16.11 23.35
C LYS A 597 20.90 -15.27 22.85
N GLY A 598 19.93 -14.99 23.72
CA GLY A 598 18.73 -14.24 23.35
C GLY A 598 19.03 -12.78 23.04
N LEU A 599 19.88 -12.13 23.84
CA LEU A 599 20.28 -10.73 23.59
C LEU A 599 20.94 -10.57 22.22
N TRP A 600 21.92 -11.40 21.90
CA TRP A 600 22.65 -11.31 20.63
C TRP A 600 21.78 -11.63 19.42
N THR A 601 20.83 -12.56 19.58
CA THR A 601 19.86 -12.89 18.53
C THR A 601 19.01 -11.68 18.19
N VAL A 602 18.50 -10.98 19.20
CA VAL A 602 17.69 -9.78 18.99
C VAL A 602 18.50 -8.64 18.38
N VAL A 603 19.68 -8.35 18.94
CA VAL A 603 20.53 -7.25 18.46
C VAL A 603 20.89 -7.45 16.99
N LEU A 604 21.34 -8.65 16.60
CA LEU A 604 21.74 -8.92 15.22
C LEU A 604 20.53 -9.05 14.27
N ALA A 605 19.38 -9.52 14.74
CA ALA A 605 18.15 -9.53 13.94
C ALA A 605 17.68 -8.11 13.61
N VAL A 606 17.70 -7.20 14.60
CA VAL A 606 17.31 -5.80 14.40
C VAL A 606 18.34 -5.06 13.54
N ILE A 607 19.64 -5.27 13.77
CA ILE A 607 20.70 -4.66 12.94
C ILE A 607 20.61 -5.16 11.49
N GLY A 608 20.47 -6.48 11.27
CA GLY A 608 20.35 -7.03 9.93
C GLY A 608 19.10 -6.53 9.21
N CYS A 609 17.97 -6.39 9.91
CA CYS A 609 16.78 -5.75 9.36
C CYS A 609 17.04 -4.26 9.01
N GLY A 610 17.76 -3.51 9.84
CA GLY A 610 18.14 -2.13 9.55
C GLY A 610 19.03 -2.00 8.31
N VAL A 611 20.01 -2.89 8.14
CA VAL A 611 20.87 -2.93 6.94
C VAL A 611 20.08 -3.31 5.69
N MET A 612 19.15 -4.27 5.80
CA MET A 612 18.23 -4.62 4.73
C MET A 612 17.31 -3.45 4.35
N LEU A 613 16.72 -2.74 5.31
CA LEU A 613 15.89 -1.56 5.06
C LEU A 613 16.71 -0.42 4.45
N PHE A 614 17.96 -0.24 4.87
CA PHE A 614 18.87 0.71 4.23
C PHE A 614 19.08 0.35 2.75
N ASN A 615 19.28 -0.94 2.43
CA ASN A 615 19.35 -1.39 1.04
C ASN A 615 18.08 -1.03 0.26
N TRP A 616 16.92 -1.39 0.83
CA TRP A 616 15.66 -1.32 0.09
C TRP A 616 15.12 0.11 -0.03
N ILE A 617 15.45 1.00 0.91
CA ILE A 617 14.98 2.39 0.91
C ILE A 617 16.06 3.33 0.36
N VAL A 618 17.24 3.36 0.99
CA VAL A 618 18.25 4.38 0.67
C VAL A 618 18.87 4.12 -0.69
N ILE A 619 19.25 2.89 -0.99
CA ILE A 619 19.88 2.59 -2.29
C ILE A 619 18.89 2.80 -3.43
N ASN A 620 17.63 2.38 -3.27
CA ASN A 620 16.62 2.57 -4.33
C ASN A 620 16.23 4.03 -4.57
N PHE A 621 16.18 4.86 -3.53
CA PHE A 621 15.65 6.22 -3.68
C PHE A 621 16.72 7.32 -3.75
N VAL A 622 17.94 7.04 -3.29
CA VAL A 622 19.01 8.04 -3.19
C VAL A 622 20.17 7.75 -4.14
N ILE A 623 20.46 6.48 -4.46
CA ILE A 623 21.64 6.11 -5.26
C ILE A 623 21.20 5.55 -6.62
N SER A 624 21.59 6.23 -7.70
CA SER A 624 21.43 5.73 -9.06
C SER A 624 22.43 4.60 -9.36
N GLY A 625 21.94 3.44 -9.82
CA GLY A 625 22.77 2.29 -10.22
C GLY A 625 22.07 1.39 -11.25
N LEU A 626 22.76 0.37 -11.77
CA LEU A 626 22.25 -0.55 -12.81
C LEU A 626 20.97 -1.31 -12.40
N HIS A 627 20.70 -1.39 -11.10
CA HIS A 627 19.48 -1.99 -10.56
C HIS A 627 18.37 -0.96 -10.26
N SER A 628 18.58 0.34 -10.50
CA SER A 628 17.63 1.40 -10.16
C SER A 628 16.53 1.48 -11.22
N TYR A 629 15.69 0.46 -11.27
CA TYR A 629 14.48 0.40 -12.09
C TYR A 629 13.23 0.90 -11.34
N ALA A 630 13.45 1.67 -10.27
CA ALA A 630 12.43 2.20 -9.37
C ALA A 630 11.90 3.56 -9.83
#